data_AF-A0A6G3D7A3-F1
#
_entry.id   AF-A0A6G3D7A3-F1
#
_cell.length_a   1.000
_cell.length_b   1.000
_cell.length_c   1.000
_cell.angle_alpha   90.00
_cell.angle_beta   90.00
_cell.angle_gamma   90.00
#
_symmetry.space_group_name_H-M   'P 1'
#
loop_
_entity.id
_entity.type
_entity.pdbx_description
1 polymer ?
#
loop_
_entity_poly.entity_id
_entity_poly.type
_entity_poly.pdbx_seq_one_letter_code
_entity_poly.pdbx_strand_id
1 'polypeptide(L)'
;HLAGPVSPAARPDRPVEALDAGSLGTRTALAVAGRDGARFLLASSPPVGPGARGDALDEADPVGPHRACAEAVRFAEALVAA
;
A
#
# COMPACT_ATOMS: atom_id res chain seq x y z
N HIS A 1 -7.90 5.75 8.01
CA HIS A 1 -7.34 4.40 7.96
C HIS A 1 -5.84 4.50 8.11
N LEU A 2 -5.32 3.99 9.23
CA LEU A 2 -3.91 4.04 9.64
C LEU A 2 -3.27 2.64 9.69
N ALA A 3 -4.08 1.59 9.52
CA ALA A 3 -3.57 0.23 9.42
C ALA A 3 -2.99 0.04 8.02
N GLY A 4 -1.82 -0.60 7.94
CA GLY A 4 -1.13 -0.84 6.69
C GLY A 4 0.16 -1.62 6.94
N PRO A 5 0.86 -2.04 5.88
CA PRO A 5 2.12 -2.73 6.04
C PRO A 5 3.13 -1.87 6.81
N VAL A 6 3.77 -2.47 7.82
CA VAL A 6 4.89 -1.84 8.56
C VAL A 6 6.01 -1.54 7.56
N SER A 7 6.74 -0.42 7.79
CA SER A 7 7.85 0.10 6.98
C SER A 7 8.52 -0.93 6.06
N PRO A 8 8.80 -0.62 4.78
CA PRO A 8 9.38 -1.57 3.83
C PRO A 8 10.63 -2.30 4.36
N ALA A 9 11.42 -1.65 5.21
CA ALA A 9 12.59 -2.23 5.85
C ALA A 9 12.29 -3.39 6.83
N ALA A 10 11.05 -3.48 7.32
CA ALA A 10 10.69 -4.36 8.43
C ALA A 10 10.46 -5.82 8.02
N ARG A 11 9.99 -6.11 6.80
CA ARG A 11 9.63 -7.48 6.36
C ARG A 11 9.74 -7.70 4.84
N PRO A 12 10.94 -7.79 4.26
CA PRO A 12 11.10 -8.11 2.84
C PRO A 12 10.67 -9.55 2.50
N ASP A 13 10.55 -10.43 3.49
CA ASP A 13 10.24 -11.85 3.39
C ASP A 13 8.74 -12.19 3.35
N ARG A 14 7.87 -11.19 3.55
CA ARG A 14 6.40 -11.37 3.64
C ARG A 14 5.62 -10.39 2.76
N PRO A 15 5.82 -10.47 1.42
CA PRO A 15 5.24 -9.52 0.47
C PRO A 15 3.72 -9.67 0.32
N VAL A 16 3.18 -10.90 0.37
CA VAL A 16 1.74 -11.14 0.23
C VAL A 16 0.98 -10.56 1.42
N GLU A 17 1.47 -10.76 2.63
CA GLU A 17 0.85 -10.20 3.84
C GLU A 17 0.91 -8.68 3.86
N ALA A 18 1.91 -8.07 3.21
CA ALA A 18 1.97 -6.63 3.04
C ALA A 18 0.90 -6.12 2.06
N LEU A 19 0.71 -6.82 0.94
CA LEU A 19 -0.35 -6.54 -0.02
C LEU A 19 -1.73 -6.71 0.61
N ASP A 20 -2.00 -7.82 1.29
CA ASP A 20 -3.30 -8.08 1.92
C ASP A 20 -3.65 -7.00 2.95
N ALA A 21 -2.68 -6.64 3.81
CA ALA A 21 -2.88 -5.64 4.85
C ALA A 21 -3.19 -4.25 4.29
N GLY A 22 -2.47 -3.81 3.24
CA GLY A 22 -2.68 -2.49 2.64
C GLY A 22 -3.84 -2.42 1.65
N SER A 23 -4.17 -3.53 0.99
CA SER A 23 -5.17 -3.58 -0.09
C SER A 23 -6.53 -4.06 0.38
N LEU A 24 -6.64 -5.31 0.83
CA LEU A 24 -7.92 -5.92 1.21
C LEU A 24 -8.50 -5.22 2.44
N GLY A 25 -7.65 -4.90 3.42
CA GLY A 25 -8.05 -4.14 4.61
C GLY A 25 -8.68 -2.78 4.26
N THR A 26 -8.05 -2.03 3.36
CA THR A 26 -8.57 -0.74 2.88
C THR A 26 -9.90 -0.91 2.15
N ARG A 27 -10.02 -1.89 1.24
CA ARG A 27 -11.27 -2.17 0.52
C ARG A 27 -12.42 -2.48 1.48
N THR A 28 -12.20 -3.33 2.48
CA THR A 28 -13.22 -3.66 3.47
C THR A 28 -13.62 -2.42 4.28
N ALA A 29 -12.66 -1.61 4.71
CA ALA A 29 -12.93 -0.40 5.47
C ALA A 29 -13.71 0.65 4.66
N LEU A 30 -13.42 0.79 3.36
CA LEU A 30 -14.20 1.63 2.44
C LEU A 30 -15.64 1.12 2.29
N ALA A 31 -15.86 -0.19 2.15
CA ALA A 31 -17.20 -0.75 2.05
C ALA A 31 -18.04 -0.47 3.31
N VAL A 32 -17.44 -0.57 4.49
CA VAL A 32 -18.10 -0.21 5.77
C VAL A 32 -18.42 1.29 5.80
N ALA A 33 -17.46 2.15 5.43
CA ALA A 33 -17.69 3.60 5.40
C ALA A 33 -18.82 3.98 4.43
N GLY A 34 -18.86 3.38 3.24
CA GLY A 34 -19.92 3.58 2.26
C GLY A 34 -21.30 3.11 2.76
N ARG A 35 -21.36 1.93 3.40
CA ARG A 35 -22.59 1.41 4.02
C ARG A 35 -23.13 2.37 5.08
N ASP A 36 -22.25 2.94 5.88
CA ASP A 36 -22.61 3.75 7.05
C ASP A 36 -22.69 5.27 6.74
N GLY A 37 -22.44 5.67 5.49
CA GLY A 37 -22.41 7.09 5.08
C GLY A 37 -21.28 7.89 5.73
N ALA A 38 -20.21 7.22 6.15
CA ALA A 38 -19.08 7.82 6.85
C ALA A 38 -18.06 8.41 5.86
N ARG A 39 -17.37 9.47 6.30
CA ARG A 39 -16.20 10.00 5.57
C ARG A 39 -15.01 9.08 5.79
N PHE A 40 -14.32 8.74 4.70
CA PHE A 40 -13.11 7.95 4.74
C PHE A 40 -11.87 8.85 4.56
N LEU A 41 -10.89 8.70 5.43
CA LEU A 41 -9.59 9.37 5.32
C LEU A 41 -8.51 8.31 5.27
N LEU A 42 -7.67 8.29 4.24
CA LEU A 42 -6.52 7.39 4.12
C LEU A 42 -5.26 8.14 4.55
N ALA A 43 -4.46 7.53 5.43
CA ALA A 43 -3.10 8.01 5.66
C ALA A 43 -2.18 7.40 4.60
N SER A 44 -2.06 8.07 3.46
CA SER A 44 -1.13 7.66 2.41
C SER A 44 0.31 8.03 2.79
N SER A 45 1.26 7.25 2.29
CA SER A 45 2.68 7.56 2.29
C SER A 45 3.19 7.46 0.85
N PRO A 46 3.96 8.42 0.33
CA PRO A 46 4.60 8.24 -0.96
C PRO A 46 5.43 6.94 -0.91
N PRO A 47 5.30 6.04 -1.90
CA PRO A 47 6.19 4.89 -1.97
C PRO A 47 7.62 5.41 -2.08
N VAL A 48 8.56 4.80 -1.33
CA VAL A 48 9.97 5.19 -1.40
C VAL A 48 10.41 5.04 -2.85
N GLY A 49 10.65 6.18 -3.50
CA GLY A 49 10.98 6.21 -4.92
C GLY A 49 12.34 5.56 -5.20
N PRO A 50 12.56 5.03 -6.41
CA PRO A 50 13.80 4.36 -6.82
C PRO A 50 15.07 5.23 -6.64
N GLY A 51 14.93 6.55 -6.49
CA GLY A 51 16.05 7.48 -6.32
C GLY A 51 16.70 7.56 -4.93
N ALA A 52 16.10 7.00 -3.88
CA ALA A 52 16.66 7.13 -2.52
C ALA A 52 17.91 6.25 -2.26
N ARG A 53 18.21 5.27 -3.13
CA ARG A 53 19.37 4.37 -2.99
C ARG A 53 20.24 4.20 -4.24
N GLY A 54 19.99 4.95 -5.32
CA GLY A 54 20.85 4.92 -6.51
C GLY A 54 20.67 3.71 -7.42
N ASP A 55 19.65 2.90 -7.19
CA ASP A 55 19.36 1.73 -8.00
C ASP A 55 18.27 2.06 -9.02
N ALA A 56 18.69 2.29 -10.26
CA ALA A 56 17.82 2.25 -11.44
C ALA A 56 17.39 0.79 -11.69
N LEU A 57 16.66 0.20 -10.75
CA LEU A 57 16.06 -1.12 -10.89
C LEU A 57 14.62 -0.95 -11.36
N ASP A 58 14.39 -1.49 -12.55
CA ASP A 58 13.16 -1.63 -13.31
C ASP A 58 11.87 -1.31 -12.52
N GLU A 59 11.17 -0.25 -12.93
CA GLU A 59 9.82 0.04 -12.41
C GLU A 59 8.83 -1.11 -12.68
N ALA A 60 9.17 -2.02 -13.60
CA ALA A 60 8.33 -3.15 -13.99
C ALA A 60 8.55 -4.45 -13.21
N ASP A 61 9.38 -4.48 -12.16
CA ASP A 61 9.47 -5.64 -11.26
C ASP A 61 8.50 -5.51 -10.05
N PRO A 62 7.30 -6.12 -10.10
CA PRO A 62 6.32 -6.03 -9.02
C PRO A 62 6.67 -6.90 -7.80
N VAL A 63 7.64 -7.82 -7.92
CA VAL A 63 7.97 -8.79 -6.86
C VAL A 63 9.28 -8.47 -6.12
N GLY A 64 9.97 -7.40 -6.51
CA GLY A 64 11.18 -6.94 -5.86
C GLY A 64 10.99 -6.62 -4.36
N PRO A 65 12.04 -6.79 -3.53
CA PRO A 65 11.97 -6.47 -2.11
C PRO A 65 11.54 -5.01 -1.93
N HIS A 66 10.61 -4.76 -1.01
CA HIS A 66 9.99 -3.45 -0.73
C HIS A 66 8.90 -2.97 -1.73
N ARG A 67 8.73 -3.61 -2.89
CA ARG A 67 7.73 -3.20 -3.89
C ARG A 67 6.29 -3.54 -3.46
N ALA A 68 6.09 -4.67 -2.79
CA ALA A 68 4.78 -5.08 -2.29
C ALA A 68 4.10 -4.02 -1.39
N CYS A 69 4.86 -3.35 -0.50
CA CYS A 69 4.34 -2.26 0.31
C CYS A 69 3.96 -1.03 -0.54
N ALA A 70 4.78 -0.69 -1.54
CA ALA A 70 4.51 0.41 -2.46
C ALA A 70 3.25 0.16 -3.30
N GLU A 71 3.10 -1.05 -3.84
CA GLU A 71 1.93 -1.46 -4.61
C GLU A 71 0.66 -1.50 -3.75
N ALA A 72 0.75 -1.95 -2.50
CA ALA A 72 -0.37 -1.92 -1.57
C ALA A 72 -0.87 -0.49 -1.32
N VAL A 73 0.05 0.48 -1.19
CA VAL A 73 -0.32 1.90 -1.04
C VAL A 73 -0.95 2.44 -2.32
N ARG A 74 -0.33 2.22 -3.49
CA ARG A 74 -0.88 2.68 -4.79
C ARG A 74 -2.30 2.14 -5.03
N PHE A 75 -2.52 0.86 -4.72
CA PHE A 75 -3.85 0.25 -4.83
C PHE A 75 -4.85 0.88 -3.85
N ALA A 76 -4.45 1.13 -2.60
CA ALA A 76 -5.29 1.78 -1.60
C ALA A 76 -5.67 3.21 -2.01
N GLU A 77 -4.73 3.99 -2.55
CA GLU A 77 -5.00 5.34 -3.08
C GLU A 77 -6.00 5.30 -4.23
N ALA A 78 -5.79 4.41 -5.19
CA ALA A 78 -6.70 4.24 -6.32
C ALA A 78 -8.11 3.86 -5.88
N LEU A 79 -8.26 2.98 -4.88
CA LEU A 79 -9.56 2.62 -4.32
C LEU A 79 -10.29 3.79 -3.66
N VAL A 80 -9.56 4.65 -2.95
CA VAL A 80 -10.15 5.80 -2.23
C VAL A 80 -10.53 6.93 -3.20
N ALA A 81 -9.85 7.03 -4.34
CA ALA A 81 -10.08 8.04 -5.35
C ALA A 81 -11.16 7.68 -6.40
N ALA A 82 -11.60 6.41 -6.44
CA ALA A 82 -12.64 5.91 -7.35
C ALA A 82 -14.05 6.34 -6.91
#